data_AF-A0A8D6UV31-F1
#
_entry.id   AF-A0A8D6UV31-F1
#
_cell.length_a   1.000
_cell.length_b   1.000
_cell.length_c   1.000
_cell.angle_alpha   90.00
_cell.angle_beta   90.00
_cell.angle_gamma   90.00
#
_symmetry.space_group_name_H-M   'P 1'
#
loop_
_entity.id
_entity.type
_entity.pdbx_description
1 polymer ?
#
loop_
_entity_poly.entity_id
_entity_poly.type
_entity_poly.pdbx_seq_one_letter_code
_entity_poly.pdbx_strand_id
1 'polypeptide(L)'
;MPDHVHWLVQLGDVTPLARTVSCMKAASTRAVNQQRRMPDVVWARAYHDRGLRKDDDLRIVARYLIANPLRAGLVERVGDYPFRDAIWLP
;
A
#
# COMPACT_ATOMS: atom_id res chain seq x y z
N MET A 1 -0.34 -6.30 -3.92
CA MET A 1 0.23 -7.63 -4.17
C MET A 1 -0.59 -8.66 -3.39
N PRO A 2 -0.56 -9.95 -3.73
CA PRO A 2 -1.36 -10.96 -3.02
C PRO A 2 -1.01 -11.10 -1.53
N ASP A 3 0.24 -10.80 -1.18
CA ASP A 3 0.86 -11.02 0.13
C ASP A 3 1.24 -9.71 0.86
N HIS A 4 1.31 -8.58 0.15
CA HIS A 4 1.64 -7.27 0.73
C HIS A 4 1.05 -6.08 -0.03
N VAL A 5 1.16 -4.89 0.56
CA VAL A 5 0.74 -3.62 -0.04
C VAL A 5 1.92 -2.66 -0.13
N HIS A 6 1.95 -1.86 -1.20
CA HIS A 6 2.87 -0.74 -1.32
C HIS A 6 2.09 0.54 -1.53
N TRP A 7 2.38 1.57 -0.74
CA TRP A 7 1.67 2.85 -0.79
C TRP A 7 2.62 4.03 -0.91
N LEU A 8 2.16 5.06 -1.60
CA LEU A 8 2.72 6.40 -1.57
C LEU A 8 1.73 7.28 -0.82
N VAL A 9 2.13 7.80 0.34
CA VAL A 9 1.25 8.59 1.20
C VAL A 9 1.93 9.91 1.56
N GLN A 10 1.14 10.97 1.63
CA GLN A 10 1.54 12.24 2.23
C GLN A 10 0.93 12.30 3.63
N LEU A 11 1.77 12.56 4.63
CA LEU A 11 1.33 12.74 6.01
C LEU A 11 0.92 14.21 6.23
N GLY A 12 -0.07 14.42 7.08
CA GLY A 12 -0.34 15.74 7.65
C GLY A 12 0.46 15.96 8.94
N ASP A 13 0.27 17.12 9.56
CA ASP A 13 1.10 17.57 10.69
C ASP A 13 0.76 16.91 12.03
N VAL A 14 -0.41 16.27 12.13
CA VAL A 14 -0.95 15.77 13.39
C VAL A 14 -0.63 14.29 13.64
N THR A 15 -0.67 13.47 12.59
CA THR A 15 -0.60 12.00 12.73
C THR A 15 0.71 11.47 12.15
N PRO A 16 1.61 10.92 13.00
CA PRO A 16 2.86 10.36 12.52
C PRO A 16 2.64 9.04 11.77
N LEU A 17 3.57 8.69 10.89
CA LEU A 17 3.51 7.49 10.04
C LEU A 17 3.16 6.23 10.82
N ALA A 18 3.83 6.00 11.95
CA ALA A 18 3.63 4.80 12.77
C ALA A 18 2.17 4.65 13.23
N ARG A 19 1.52 5.77 13.60
CA ARG A 19 0.11 5.77 14.00
C ARG A 19 -0.81 5.53 12.80
N THR A 20 -0.53 6.17 11.67
CA THR A 20 -1.27 5.94 10.42
C THR A 20 -1.25 4.47 10.00
N VAL A 21 -0.07 3.85 9.97
CA VAL A 21 0.10 2.43 9.62
C VAL A 21 -0.59 1.53 10.66
N SER A 22 -0.47 1.84 11.94
CA SER A 22 -1.14 1.07 13.02
C SER A 22 -2.66 1.10 12.87
N CYS A 23 -3.26 2.28 12.66
CA CYS A 23 -4.69 2.45 12.47
C CYS A 23 -5.19 1.69 11.23
N MET A 24 -4.44 1.77 10.13
CA MET A 24 -4.73 1.04 8.89
C MET A 24 -4.73 -0.48 9.10
N LYS A 25 -3.65 -1.02 9.70
CA LYS A 25 -3.54 -2.46 9.96
C LYS A 25 -4.67 -2.94 10.87
N ALA A 26 -4.97 -2.18 11.92
CA ALA A 26 -6.04 -2.52 12.86
C ALA A 26 -7.43 -2.50 12.19
N ALA A 27 -7.73 -1.46 11.40
CA ALA A 27 -9.01 -1.34 10.73
C ALA A 27 -9.23 -2.44 9.68
N SER A 28 -8.23 -2.70 8.84
CA SER A 28 -8.29 -3.73 7.81
C SER A 28 -8.32 -5.15 8.40
N THR A 29 -7.53 -5.45 9.44
CA THR A 29 -7.62 -6.75 10.15
C THR A 29 -9.02 -7.00 10.68
N ARG A 30 -9.67 -6.00 11.29
CA ARG A 30 -11.05 -6.13 11.78
C ARG A 30 -12.02 -6.44 10.64
N ALA A 31 -11.95 -5.68 9.54
CA ALA A 31 -12.82 -5.88 8.38
C ALA A 31 -12.64 -7.27 7.76
N VAL A 32 -11.39 -7.70 7.56
CA VAL A 32 -11.07 -9.03 7.01
C VAL A 32 -11.57 -10.15 7.92
N ASN A 33 -11.30 -10.06 9.22
CA ASN A 33 -11.73 -11.10 10.17
C ASN A 33 -13.25 -11.18 10.31
N GLN A 34 -13.96 -10.05 10.20
CA GLN A 34 -15.42 -10.03 10.13
C GLN A 34 -15.95 -10.73 8.88
N GLN A 35 -15.36 -10.47 7.71
CA GLN A 35 -15.74 -11.13 6.46
C GLN A 35 -15.44 -12.63 6.47
N ARG A 36 -14.28 -13.02 7.01
CA ARG A 36 -13.88 -14.43 7.13
C ARG A 36 -14.60 -15.18 8.26
N ARG A 37 -15.25 -14.44 9.18
CA ARG A 37 -15.81 -14.95 10.45
C ARG A 37 -14.81 -15.74 11.28
N MET A 38 -13.53 -15.36 11.19
CA MET A 38 -12.43 -16.05 11.84
C MET A 38 -11.43 -15.00 12.35
N PRO A 39 -11.18 -14.95 13.68
CA PRO A 39 -10.12 -14.10 14.21
C PRO A 39 -8.75 -14.64 13.80
N ASP A 40 -7.97 -13.84 13.08
CA ASP A 40 -6.60 -14.17 12.70
C ASP A 40 -5.73 -12.91 12.54
N VAL A 41 -4.41 -13.12 12.48
CA VAL A 41 -3.42 -12.08 12.17
C VAL A 41 -3.33 -11.90 10.67
N VAL A 42 -3.67 -10.70 10.19
CA VAL A 42 -3.60 -10.37 8.75
C VAL A 42 -2.26 -9.75 8.36
N TRP A 43 -1.65 -8.96 9.25
CA TRP A 43 -0.45 -8.19 8.95
C TRP A 43 0.74 -8.61 9.81
N ALA A 44 1.93 -8.61 9.22
CA ALA A 44 3.18 -8.64 9.97
C ALA A 44 3.28 -7.45 10.93
N ARG A 45 4.01 -7.61 12.06
CA ARG A 45 4.17 -6.56 13.07
C ARG A 45 4.86 -5.31 12.50
N ALA A 46 5.95 -5.51 11.76
CA ALA A 46 6.75 -4.42 11.19
C ALA A 46 6.15 -3.86 9.89
N TYR A 47 6.67 -2.71 9.46
CA TYR A 47 6.46 -2.15 8.12
C TYR A 47 7.79 -1.55 7.64
N HIS A 48 7.92 -1.39 6.33
CA HIS A 48 9.07 -0.71 5.72
C HIS A 48 8.62 0.65 5.21
N ASP A 49 9.37 1.69 5.50
CA ASP A 49 9.14 3.04 4.99
C ASP A 49 10.40 3.68 4.42
N ARG A 50 10.18 4.63 3.52
CA ARG A 50 11.21 5.51 2.97
C ARG A 50 10.60 6.89 2.81
N GLY A 51 11.14 7.88 3.50
CA GLY A 51 10.81 9.28 3.28
C GLY A 51 11.31 9.74 1.91
N LEU A 52 10.45 10.41 1.14
CA LEU A 52 10.85 11.07 -0.11
C LEU A 52 11.37 12.47 0.18
N ARG A 53 12.49 12.82 -0.43
CA ARG A 53 13.11 14.14 -0.37
C ARG A 53 12.54 15.03 -1.47
N LYS A 54 12.78 16.34 -1.36
CA LYS A 54 12.30 17.33 -2.33
C LYS A 54 12.76 17.05 -3.77
N ASP A 55 13.94 16.45 -3.91
CA ASP A 55 14.54 16.15 -5.23
C ASP A 55 14.14 14.77 -5.76
N ASP A 56 13.41 13.96 -4.98
CA ASP A 56 12.85 12.70 -5.48
C ASP A 56 11.67 13.01 -6.41
N ASP A 57 11.71 12.48 -7.64
CA ASP A 57 10.58 12.60 -8.57
C ASP A 57 9.43 11.68 -8.11
N LEU A 58 8.38 12.29 -7.57
CA LEU A 58 7.15 11.61 -7.15
C LEU A 58 6.55 10.74 -8.26
N ARG A 59 6.65 11.14 -9.52
CA ARG A 59 6.11 10.37 -10.66
C ARG A 59 6.90 9.11 -10.90
N ILE A 60 8.24 9.15 -10.73
CA ILE A 60 9.07 7.95 -10.84
C ILE A 60 8.69 6.96 -9.73
N VAL A 61 8.53 7.42 -8.50
CA VAL A 61 8.13 6.57 -7.37
C VAL A 61 6.73 5.98 -7.59
N ALA A 62 5.76 6.80 -7.98
CA ALA A 62 4.41 6.33 -8.27
C ALA A 62 4.38 5.29 -9.41
N ARG A 63 5.12 5.53 -10.50
CA ARG A 63 5.28 4.59 -11.63
C ARG A 63 5.90 3.26 -11.18
N TYR A 64 6.91 3.31 -10.31
CA TYR A 64 7.50 2.11 -9.74
C TYR A 64 6.46 1.29 -8.96
N LEU A 65 5.66 1.94 -8.12
CA LEU A 65 4.65 1.27 -7.32
C LEU A 65 3.58 0.57 -8.16
N ILE A 66 3.01 1.27 -9.15
CA ILE A 66 1.97 0.68 -10.03
C ILE A 66 2.54 -0.42 -10.94
N ALA A 67 3.85 -0.41 -11.20
CA ALA A 67 4.51 -1.44 -12.00
C ALA A 67 4.86 -2.72 -11.20
N ASN A 68 4.75 -2.72 -9.88
CA ASN A 68 5.08 -3.90 -9.06
C ASN A 68 4.29 -5.16 -9.42
N PRO A 69 2.96 -5.11 -9.66
CA PRO A 69 2.21 -6.28 -10.11
C PRO A 69 2.72 -6.85 -11.44
N LEU A 70 3.10 -5.99 -12.39
CA LEU A 70 3.70 -6.38 -13.66
C LEU A 70 5.07 -7.04 -13.45
N ARG A 71 5.94 -6.42 -12.64
CA ARG A 71 7.27 -6.96 -12.32
C ARG A 71 7.20 -8.31 -11.60
N ALA A 72 6.14 -8.54 -10.84
CA ALA A 72 5.88 -9.80 -10.16
C ALA A 72 5.18 -10.85 -11.05
N GLY A 73 4.91 -10.54 -12.32
CA GLY A 73 4.27 -11.46 -13.26
C GLY A 73 2.80 -11.74 -12.96
N LEU A 74 2.14 -10.90 -12.14
CA LEU A 74 0.73 -11.09 -11.79
C LEU A 74 -0.23 -10.66 -12.92
N VAL A 75 0.27 -9.82 -13.82
CA VAL A 75 -0.47 -9.24 -14.94
C VAL A 75 0.48 -8.98 -16.11
N GLU A 76 -0.04 -9.01 -17.33
CA GLU A 76 0.72 -8.65 -18.55
C GLU A 76 0.76 -7.15 -18.78
N ARG A 77 -0.27 -6.42 -18.30
CA ARG A 77 -0.33 -4.96 -18.33
C ARG A 77 -0.60 -4.43 -16.94
N VAL A 78 0.01 -3.30 -16.59
CA VAL A 78 -0.26 -2.59 -15.33
C VAL A 78 -1.77 -2.38 -15.14
N GLY A 79 -2.48 -2.07 -16.23
CA GLY A 79 -3.92 -1.85 -16.28
C GLY A 79 -4.82 -3.04 -15.89
N ASP A 80 -4.26 -4.23 -15.76
CA ASP A 80 -5.06 -5.43 -15.48
C ASP A 80 -5.10 -5.73 -13.98
N TYR A 81 -4.25 -5.08 -13.17
CA TYR A 81 -4.24 -5.31 -11.73
C TYR A 81 -5.39 -4.53 -11.07
N PRO A 82 -6.40 -5.21 -10.49
CA PRO A 82 -7.61 -4.53 -10.01
C PRO A 82 -7.39 -3.68 -8.77
N PHE A 83 -6.31 -3.95 -8.01
CA PHE A 83 -5.98 -3.24 -6.78
C PHE A 83 -4.92 -2.15 -6.99
N ARG A 84 -4.83 -1.61 -8.20
CA ARG A 84 -3.98 -0.45 -8.51
C ARG A 84 -4.78 0.84 -8.26
N ASP A 85 -4.88 1.28 -7.02
CA ASP A 85 -5.44 2.60 -6.77
C ASP A 85 -4.31 3.63 -6.82
N ALA A 86 -4.28 4.39 -7.92
CA ALA A 86 -3.41 5.54 -8.08
C ALA A 86 -4.20 6.70 -8.68
N ILE A 87 -4.28 7.81 -7.95
CA ILE A 87 -4.88 9.08 -8.41
C ILE A 87 -4.16 9.72 -9.61
N TRP A 88 -3.10 9.07 -10.11
CA TRP A 88 -2.21 9.55 -11.18
C TRP A 88 -2.30 8.71 -12.46
N LEU A 89 -3.28 7.83 -12.56
CA LEU A 89 -3.60 7.19 -13.84
C LEU A 89 -4.37 8.21 -14.71
N PRO A 90 -3.99 8.36 -16.00
CA PRO A 90 -4.72 9.22 -16.92
C PRO A 90 -6.18 8.77 -17.08
#